data_AF-A0A2V8J4P0-F1
#
_entry.id   AF-A0A2V8J4P0-F1
#
_cell.length_a   1.000
_cell.length_b   1.000
_cell.length_c   1.000
_cell.angle_alpha   90.00
_cell.angle_beta   90.00
_cell.angle_gamma   90.00
#
_symmetry.space_group_name_H-M   'P 1'
#
loop_
_entity.id
_entity.type
_entity.pdbx_description
1 polymer ?
#
loop_
_entity_poly.entity_id
_entity_poly.type
_entity_poly.pdbx_seq_one_letter_code
_entity_poly.pdbx_strand_id
1 'polypeptide(L)'
;MCDFAADAKAAEELMVGRTLTVARVRELNAKDYFYQMLKDNPEMLKIYPGIENELLHGAIDCHIHAFPDFVHRSQDMIQIAIEASKTGMRAIAFKDHWNISATSAYLTQRHIDDMIARGELTHRVEVYGGVGMCLGMRPEYVRVGLQYPNFKMIWFPT
;
A
#
# COMPACT_ATOMS: atom_id res chain seq x y z
N MET A 1 -47.85 4.88 3.17
CA MET A 1 -47.54 4.15 1.92
C MET A 1 -47.56 5.17 0.80
N CYS A 2 -46.39 5.59 0.32
CA CYS A 2 -46.33 6.42 -0.89
C CYS A 2 -46.23 5.46 -2.07
N ASP A 3 -47.21 5.52 -2.97
CA ASP A 3 -47.28 4.73 -4.20
C ASP A 3 -46.16 5.14 -5.15
N PHE A 4 -44.98 4.53 -5.02
CA PHE A 4 -43.91 4.61 -6.02
C PHE A 4 -44.17 3.75 -7.27
N ALA A 5 -45.42 3.30 -7.49
CA ALA A 5 -45.76 2.32 -8.51
C ALA A 5 -46.44 2.91 -9.76
N ALA A 6 -46.39 4.22 -9.99
CA ALA A 6 -47.02 4.80 -11.18
C ALA A 6 -46.15 4.73 -12.44
N ASP A 7 -44.81 4.71 -12.30
CA ASP A 7 -43.90 4.54 -13.43
C ASP A 7 -42.58 3.89 -12.99
N ALA A 8 -42.42 2.61 -13.34
CA ALA A 8 -41.22 1.83 -13.02
C ALA A 8 -39.95 2.41 -13.67
N LYS A 9 -40.05 3.07 -14.83
CA LYS A 9 -38.90 3.74 -15.48
C LYS A 9 -38.49 4.99 -14.72
N ALA A 10 -39.46 5.82 -14.33
CA ALA A 10 -39.16 7.00 -13.51
C ALA A 10 -38.52 6.60 -12.17
N ALA A 11 -38.94 5.47 -11.58
CA ALA A 11 -38.35 4.96 -10.36
C ALA A 11 -36.90 4.45 -10.53
N GLU A 12 -36.52 3.98 -11.72
CA GLU A 12 -35.18 3.53 -12.06
C GLU A 12 -34.17 4.69 -12.17
N GLU A 13 -34.62 5.84 -12.66
CA GLU A 13 -33.82 7.05 -12.84
C GLU A 13 -33.63 7.86 -11.54
N LEU A 14 -34.39 7.56 -10.48
CA LEU A 14 -34.24 8.20 -9.18
C LEU A 14 -32.80 8.07 -8.67
N MET A 15 -32.23 9.16 -8.17
CA MET A 15 -30.87 9.16 -7.64
C MET A 15 -30.83 8.63 -6.19
N VAL A 16 -29.86 7.76 -5.91
CA VAL A 16 -29.43 7.35 -4.58
C VAL A 16 -28.09 8.03 -4.29
N GLY A 17 -28.12 9.10 -3.50
CA GLY A 17 -26.95 9.95 -3.27
C GLY A 17 -26.64 10.81 -4.50
N ARG A 18 -25.34 11.05 -4.77
CA ARG A 18 -24.90 11.97 -5.85
C ARG A 18 -24.56 11.28 -7.17
N THR A 19 -24.30 9.98 -7.14
CA THR A 19 -23.62 9.28 -8.25
C THR A 19 -24.34 8.04 -8.75
N LEU A 20 -25.26 7.47 -7.97
CA LEU A 20 -25.93 6.23 -8.33
C LEU A 20 -27.41 6.48 -8.57
N THR A 21 -27.99 5.78 -9.55
CA THR A 21 -29.44 5.68 -9.71
C THR A 21 -29.98 4.48 -8.93
N VAL A 22 -31.28 4.44 -8.66
CA VAL A 22 -31.97 3.28 -8.06
C VAL A 22 -31.79 2.06 -8.94
N ALA A 23 -31.81 2.21 -10.27
CA ALA A 23 -31.49 1.13 -11.21
C ALA A 23 -30.08 0.58 -10.98
N ARG A 24 -29.06 1.46 -10.90
CA ARG A 24 -27.68 1.03 -10.68
C ARG A 24 -27.50 0.37 -9.32
N VAL A 25 -28.16 0.86 -8.27
CA VAL A 25 -28.15 0.21 -6.95
C VAL A 25 -28.78 -1.18 -7.02
N ARG A 26 -29.90 -1.34 -7.71
CA ARG A 26 -30.54 -2.66 -7.90
C ARG A 26 -29.64 -3.61 -8.68
N GLU A 27 -28.98 -3.12 -9.73
CA GLU A 27 -28.01 -3.89 -10.51
C GLU A 27 -26.84 -4.35 -9.63
N LEU A 28 -26.20 -3.44 -8.89
CA LEU A 28 -25.07 -3.78 -7.99
C LEU A 28 -25.45 -4.79 -6.89
N ASN A 29 -26.72 -4.81 -6.47
CA ASN A 29 -27.24 -5.73 -5.45
C ASN A 29 -27.87 -7.00 -6.06
N ALA A 30 -27.91 -7.12 -7.37
CA ALA A 30 -28.48 -8.30 -8.02
C ALA A 30 -27.62 -9.53 -7.71
N LYS A 31 -28.29 -10.68 -7.49
CA LYS A 31 -27.60 -11.93 -7.13
C LYS A 31 -26.61 -12.40 -8.19
N ASP A 32 -26.84 -11.99 -9.44
CA ASP A 32 -26.04 -12.32 -10.61
C ASP A 32 -24.99 -11.25 -10.96
N TYR A 33 -25.00 -10.09 -10.29
CA TYR A 33 -24.06 -9.00 -10.57
C TYR A 33 -22.60 -9.45 -10.49
N PHE A 34 -22.27 -10.31 -9.51
CA PHE A 34 -20.92 -10.87 -9.40
C PHE A 34 -20.50 -11.61 -10.67
N TYR A 35 -21.38 -12.43 -11.24
CA TYR A 35 -21.09 -13.16 -12.48
C TYR A 35 -21.06 -12.22 -13.69
N GLN A 36 -21.93 -11.21 -13.74
CA GLN A 36 -21.92 -10.23 -14.80
C GLN A 36 -20.63 -9.40 -14.79
N MET A 37 -20.22 -8.93 -13.62
CA MET A 37 -18.96 -8.22 -13.40
C MET A 37 -17.75 -9.06 -13.84
N LEU A 38 -17.73 -10.37 -13.55
CA LEU A 38 -16.66 -11.25 -14.03
C LEU A 38 -16.69 -11.47 -15.55
N LYS A 39 -17.87 -11.54 -16.18
CA LYS A 39 -17.99 -11.61 -17.65
C LYS A 39 -17.48 -10.34 -18.32
N ASP A 40 -17.80 -9.19 -17.74
CA ASP A 40 -17.39 -7.89 -18.26
C ASP A 40 -15.89 -7.62 -17.99
N ASN A 41 -15.32 -8.29 -16.99
CA ASN A 41 -13.92 -8.15 -16.58
C ASN A 41 -13.24 -9.53 -16.49
N PRO A 42 -13.07 -10.25 -17.61
CA PRO A 42 -12.57 -11.63 -17.62
C PRO A 42 -11.15 -11.76 -17.04
N GLU A 43 -10.36 -10.68 -17.08
CA GLU A 43 -9.03 -10.63 -16.46
C GLU A 43 -9.04 -10.81 -14.94
N MET A 44 -10.14 -10.45 -14.27
CA MET A 44 -10.28 -10.66 -12.81
C MET A 44 -10.24 -12.13 -12.41
N LEU A 45 -10.62 -13.04 -13.33
CA LEU A 45 -10.54 -14.49 -13.10
C LEU A 45 -9.08 -14.98 -13.03
N LYS A 46 -8.12 -14.17 -13.46
CA LYS A 46 -6.68 -14.48 -13.35
C LYS A 46 -6.13 -14.18 -11.96
N ILE A 47 -6.89 -13.51 -11.09
CA ILE A 47 -6.47 -13.24 -9.70
C ILE A 47 -6.75 -14.49 -8.87
N TYR A 48 -5.70 -15.07 -8.30
CA TYR A 48 -5.77 -16.21 -7.38
C TYR A 48 -4.99 -15.92 -6.09
N PRO A 49 -5.36 -16.51 -4.94
CA PRO A 49 -4.57 -16.37 -3.72
C PRO A 49 -3.12 -16.81 -3.93
N GLY A 50 -2.15 -15.96 -3.60
CA GLY A 50 -0.73 -16.22 -3.80
C GLY A 50 -0.12 -15.53 -5.02
N ILE A 51 -0.93 -15.03 -5.97
CA ILE A 51 -0.44 -14.29 -7.15
C ILE A 51 0.37 -13.05 -6.74
N GLU A 52 0.07 -12.46 -5.59
CA GLU A 52 0.80 -11.32 -5.04
C GLU A 52 2.30 -11.61 -4.87
N ASN A 53 2.70 -12.83 -4.51
CA ASN A 53 4.12 -13.17 -4.34
C ASN A 53 4.87 -13.09 -5.68
N GLU A 54 4.22 -13.48 -6.77
CA GLU A 54 4.79 -13.38 -8.13
C GLU A 54 4.86 -11.92 -8.58
N LEU A 55 3.82 -11.13 -8.29
CA LEU A 55 3.76 -9.71 -8.63
C LEU A 55 4.76 -8.86 -7.84
N LEU A 56 5.13 -9.28 -6.64
CA LEU A 56 6.09 -8.59 -5.79
C LEU A 56 7.55 -8.85 -6.19
N HIS A 57 7.82 -9.89 -6.98
CA HIS A 57 9.19 -10.22 -7.37
C HIS A 57 9.82 -9.08 -8.18
N GLY A 58 10.92 -8.52 -7.66
CA GLY A 58 11.58 -7.34 -8.24
C GLY A 58 10.87 -6.00 -8.01
N ALA A 59 9.71 -5.98 -7.34
CA ALA A 59 8.97 -4.76 -7.05
C ALA A 59 9.69 -3.87 -6.02
N ILE A 60 9.32 -2.58 -6.02
CA ILE A 60 9.76 -1.60 -5.02
C ILE A 60 8.53 -0.96 -4.41
N ASP A 61 8.40 -1.01 -3.08
CA ASP A 61 7.36 -0.29 -2.35
C ASP A 61 7.96 0.90 -1.60
N CYS A 62 7.44 2.10 -1.87
CA CYS A 62 7.86 3.35 -1.23
C CYS A 62 6.76 3.96 -0.35
N HIS A 63 5.67 3.24 -0.09
CA HIS A 63 4.54 3.72 0.69
C HIS A 63 4.33 2.88 1.96
N ILE A 64 5.40 2.73 2.74
CA ILE A 64 5.34 1.91 3.96
C ILE A 64 5.53 2.79 5.19
N HIS A 65 4.66 2.57 6.19
CA HIS A 65 4.86 3.05 7.56
C HIS A 65 4.97 1.81 8.46
N ALA A 66 5.97 1.80 9.34
CA ALA A 66 6.26 0.67 10.23
C ALA A 66 6.42 1.15 11.67
N PHE A 67 6.25 0.25 12.63
CA PHE A 67 6.58 0.51 14.02
C PHE A 67 8.12 0.54 14.20
N PRO A 68 8.67 1.35 15.13
CA PRO A 68 8.00 2.41 15.88
C PRO A 68 7.65 3.62 15.01
N ASP A 69 6.42 4.09 15.18
CA ASP A 69 5.89 5.38 14.71
C ASP A 69 4.89 5.84 15.78
N PHE A 70 4.66 7.15 15.92
CA PHE A 70 3.65 7.63 16.87
C PHE A 70 2.23 7.21 16.46
N VAL A 71 2.00 6.99 15.17
CA VAL A 71 0.80 6.30 14.70
C VAL A 71 1.09 4.80 14.69
N HIS A 72 0.44 4.06 15.57
CA HIS A 72 0.69 2.62 15.73
C HIS A 72 0.60 1.85 14.40
N ARG A 73 1.50 0.89 14.22
CA ARG A 73 1.57 -0.04 13.09
C ARG A 73 1.74 -1.46 13.63
N SER A 74 1.15 -2.42 12.95
CA SER A 74 1.14 -3.83 13.35
C SER A 74 2.49 -4.52 13.20
N GLN A 75 3.37 -4.00 12.33
CA GLN A 75 4.67 -4.59 12.01
C GLN A 75 5.78 -3.55 12.14
N ASP A 76 6.97 -4.00 12.54
CA ASP A 76 8.19 -3.22 12.50
C ASP A 76 8.93 -3.35 11.15
N MET A 77 9.97 -2.52 10.96
CA MET A 77 10.76 -2.51 9.73
C MET A 77 11.47 -3.84 9.45
N ILE A 78 11.87 -4.59 10.50
CA ILE A 78 12.56 -5.88 10.35
C ILE A 78 11.58 -6.94 9.84
N GLN A 79 10.41 -7.03 10.47
CA GLN A 79 9.35 -7.96 10.06
C GLN A 79 8.96 -7.72 8.60
N ILE A 80 8.75 -6.46 8.20
CA ILE A 80 8.40 -6.12 6.82
C ILE A 80 9.55 -6.45 5.86
N ALA A 81 10.80 -6.15 6.22
CA ALA A 81 11.95 -6.47 5.37
C ALA A 81 12.17 -7.98 5.19
N ILE A 82 11.88 -8.79 6.21
CA ILE A 82 11.89 -10.26 6.11
C ILE A 82 10.84 -10.75 5.11
N GLU A 83 9.62 -10.25 5.18
CA GLU A 83 8.56 -10.65 4.24
C GLU A 83 8.86 -10.16 2.81
N ALA A 84 9.37 -8.94 2.65
CA ALA A 84 9.82 -8.41 1.36
C ALA A 84 10.99 -9.22 0.75
N SER A 85 11.89 -9.72 1.59
CA SER A 85 12.96 -10.63 1.19
C SER A 85 12.37 -11.96 0.68
N LYS A 86 11.47 -12.59 1.44
CA LYS A 86 10.84 -13.87 1.07
C LYS A 86 10.04 -13.81 -0.23
N THR A 87 9.43 -12.66 -0.54
CA THR A 87 8.68 -12.44 -1.80
C THR A 87 9.56 -11.98 -2.96
N GLY A 88 10.87 -11.80 -2.75
CA GLY A 88 11.81 -11.42 -3.79
C GLY A 88 11.71 -9.96 -4.23
N MET A 89 11.18 -9.07 -3.39
CA MET A 89 11.11 -7.63 -3.69
C MET A 89 12.51 -7.03 -3.85
N ARG A 90 12.67 -6.11 -4.79
CA ARG A 90 13.96 -5.45 -5.01
C ARG A 90 14.31 -4.50 -3.86
N ALA A 91 13.36 -3.69 -3.41
CA ALA A 91 13.60 -2.70 -2.37
C ALA A 91 12.32 -2.27 -1.64
N ILE A 92 12.49 -1.70 -0.45
CA ILE A 92 11.43 -1.06 0.32
C ILE A 92 11.92 0.28 0.88
N ALA A 93 11.04 1.27 0.98
CA ALA A 93 11.34 2.58 1.58
C ALA A 93 10.31 2.96 2.65
N PHE A 94 10.80 3.21 3.87
CA PHE A 94 9.97 3.50 5.03
C PHE A 94 9.76 5.00 5.24
N LYS A 95 8.55 5.35 5.66
CA LYS A 95 8.12 6.66 6.13
C LYS A 95 7.96 6.61 7.64
N ASP A 96 8.24 7.75 8.28
CA ASP A 96 7.91 8.03 9.66
C ASP A 96 7.31 9.44 9.69
N HIS A 97 6.22 9.62 10.45
CA HIS A 97 5.48 10.89 10.51
C HIS A 97 6.24 12.01 11.25
N TRP A 98 7.24 11.66 12.06
CA TRP A 98 7.96 12.58 12.94
C TRP A 98 9.48 12.53 12.79
N ASN A 99 10.06 11.33 12.71
CA ASN A 99 11.50 11.11 12.67
C ASN A 99 12.03 10.93 11.25
N ILE A 100 13.35 11.07 11.10
CA ILE A 100 14.03 10.56 9.91
C ILE A 100 14.06 9.03 9.97
N SER A 101 13.50 8.35 8.97
CA SER A 101 13.41 6.88 8.95
C SER A 101 14.70 6.20 8.47
N ALA A 102 15.64 6.96 7.89
CA ALA A 102 16.90 6.45 7.35
C ALA A 102 17.81 5.80 8.42
N THR A 103 17.73 6.24 9.68
CA THR A 103 18.49 5.66 10.80
C THR A 103 18.05 4.23 11.08
N SER A 104 16.73 4.01 11.24
CA SER A 104 16.16 2.68 11.44
C SER A 104 16.36 1.80 10.21
N ALA A 105 16.16 2.35 9.01
CA ALA A 105 16.39 1.63 7.75
C ALA A 105 17.83 1.10 7.62
N TYR A 106 18.84 1.88 8.06
CA TYR A 106 20.23 1.43 8.09
C TYR A 106 20.43 0.21 9.01
N LEU A 107 19.86 0.24 10.22
CA LEU A 107 19.96 -0.89 11.15
C LEU A 107 19.20 -2.12 10.64
N THR A 108 18.02 -1.91 10.05
CA THR A 108 17.26 -2.99 9.40
C THR A 108 18.05 -3.61 8.25
N GLN A 109 18.67 -2.81 7.37
CA GLN A 109 19.53 -3.35 6.31
C GLN A 109 20.65 -4.21 6.87
N ARG A 110 21.33 -3.75 7.93
CA ARG A 110 22.40 -4.54 8.58
C ARG A 110 21.90 -5.87 9.12
N HIS A 111 20.69 -5.90 9.67
CA HIS A 111 20.09 -7.15 10.16
C HIS A 111 19.74 -8.10 9.02
N ILE A 112 19.16 -7.60 7.92
CA ILE A 112 18.89 -8.40 6.73
C ILE A 112 20.19 -8.94 6.13
N ASP A 113 21.23 -8.13 6.04
CA ASP A 113 22.53 -8.56 5.50
C ASP A 113 23.16 -9.69 6.35
N ASP A 114 23.02 -9.62 7.67
CA ASP A 114 23.44 -10.67 8.60
C ASP A 114 22.62 -11.97 8.42
N MET A 115 21.29 -11.87 8.28
CA MET A 115 20.44 -13.04 7.99
C MET A 115 20.79 -13.70 6.64
N ILE A 116 21.11 -12.91 5.62
CA ILE A 116 21.60 -13.39 4.32
C ILE A 116 22.93 -14.13 4.50
N ALA A 117 23.88 -13.55 5.25
CA ALA A 117 25.18 -14.17 5.51
C ALA A 117 25.06 -15.51 6.27
N ARG A 118 24.06 -15.64 7.16
CA ARG A 118 23.74 -16.89 7.87
C ARG A 118 22.95 -17.90 7.01
N GLY A 119 22.49 -17.52 5.82
CA GLY A 119 21.67 -18.37 4.94
C GLY A 119 20.22 -18.52 5.40
N GLU A 120 19.73 -17.65 6.29
CA GLU A 120 18.33 -17.65 6.75
C GLU A 120 17.39 -17.01 5.72
N LEU A 121 17.91 -16.10 4.91
CA LEU A 121 17.24 -15.50 3.76
C LEU A 121 18.05 -15.79 2.49
N THR A 122 17.36 -15.91 1.36
CA THR A 122 17.99 -16.18 0.05
C THR A 122 18.04 -14.94 -0.85
N HIS A 123 17.18 -13.95 -0.60
CA HIS A 123 17.08 -12.74 -1.42
C HIS A 123 17.33 -11.49 -0.58
N ARG A 124 18.35 -10.72 -0.93
CA ARG A 124 18.71 -9.50 -0.21
C ARG A 124 17.84 -8.32 -0.70
N VAL A 125 16.84 -7.94 0.09
CA VAL A 125 16.05 -6.73 -0.17
C VAL A 125 16.84 -5.47 0.24
N GLU A 126 16.78 -4.42 -0.58
CA GLU A 126 17.32 -3.11 -0.22
C GLU A 126 16.34 -2.35 0.68
N VAL A 127 16.81 -1.85 1.82
CA VAL A 127 15.99 -1.15 2.81
C VAL A 127 16.39 0.32 2.87
N TYR A 128 15.43 1.21 2.62
CA TYR A 128 15.63 2.65 2.58
C TYR A 128 14.73 3.40 3.54
N GLY A 129 15.15 4.62 3.86
CA GLY A 129 14.34 5.59 4.59
C GLY A 129 14.40 6.97 3.95
N GLY A 130 13.85 7.93 4.67
CA GLY A 130 13.64 9.27 4.16
C GLY A 130 13.22 10.27 5.23
N VAL A 131 12.86 11.46 4.76
CA VAL A 131 12.28 12.52 5.59
C VAL A 131 10.88 12.85 5.13
N GLY A 132 9.99 13.13 6.11
CA GLY A 132 8.65 13.65 5.87
C GLY A 132 8.61 15.17 5.99
N MET A 133 7.92 15.83 5.06
CA MET A 133 7.75 17.29 5.08
C MET A 133 6.52 17.73 5.89
N CYS A 134 6.12 16.94 6.90
CA CYS A 134 4.89 17.11 7.68
C CYS A 134 4.87 18.39 8.53
N LEU A 135 6.04 18.83 9.01
CA LEU A 135 6.17 19.93 9.97
C LEU A 135 6.85 21.16 9.38
N GLY A 136 6.74 21.30 8.06
CA GLY A 136 7.30 22.40 7.29
C GLY A 136 8.20 21.88 6.19
N MET A 137 7.99 22.40 4.97
CA MET A 137 8.76 22.07 3.77
C MET A 137 10.19 22.67 3.82
N ARG A 138 10.96 22.39 4.88
CA ARG A 138 12.27 22.99 5.17
C ARG A 138 13.39 22.30 4.39
N PRO A 139 14.06 22.98 3.44
CA PRO A 139 15.16 22.39 2.67
C PRO A 139 16.34 21.96 3.53
N GLU A 140 16.59 22.63 4.66
CA GLU A 140 17.67 22.31 5.59
C GLU A 140 17.50 20.91 6.19
N TYR A 141 16.26 20.51 6.47
CA TYR A 141 15.96 19.16 6.97
C TYR A 141 16.31 18.09 5.93
N VAL A 142 16.01 18.35 4.66
CA VAL A 142 16.40 17.48 3.54
C VAL A 142 17.93 17.41 3.40
N ARG A 143 18.62 18.56 3.49
CA ARG A 143 20.10 18.60 3.41
C ARG A 143 20.77 17.78 4.50
N VAL A 144 20.23 17.82 5.73
CA VAL A 144 20.69 16.97 6.83
C VAL A 144 20.36 15.50 6.53
N GLY A 145 19.14 15.20 6.08
CA GLY A 145 18.72 13.84 5.73
C GLY A 145 19.59 13.17 4.68
N LEU A 146 20.03 13.90 3.65
CA LEU A 146 20.95 13.41 2.60
C LEU A 146 22.29 12.91 3.13
N GLN A 147 22.69 13.26 4.36
CA GLN A 147 23.93 12.77 4.98
C GLN A 147 23.79 11.38 5.60
N TYR A 148 22.56 10.89 5.80
CA TYR A 148 22.33 9.58 6.40
C TYR A 148 22.52 8.45 5.38
N PRO A 149 23.10 7.31 5.80
CA PRO A 149 23.06 6.11 4.98
C PRO A 149 21.61 5.70 4.73
N ASN A 150 21.36 5.04 3.60
CA ASN A 150 20.05 4.51 3.20
C ASN A 150 18.95 5.58 3.00
N PHE A 151 19.29 6.87 2.98
CA PHE A 151 18.37 7.92 2.58
C PHE A 151 18.08 7.86 1.07
N LYS A 152 16.80 7.66 0.69
CA LYS A 152 16.34 7.66 -0.71
C LYS A 152 14.98 8.33 -0.94
N MET A 153 14.34 8.85 0.10
CA MET A 153 12.97 9.37 -0.01
C MET A 153 12.79 10.74 0.65
N ILE A 154 12.10 11.62 -0.05
CA ILE A 154 11.46 12.82 0.49
C ILE A 154 9.98 12.62 0.25
N TRP A 155 9.16 12.67 1.30
CA TRP A 155 7.72 12.47 1.15
C TRP A 155 6.93 13.64 1.72
N PHE A 156 5.78 13.90 1.11
CA PHE A 156 4.85 14.95 1.49
C PHE A 156 3.58 14.27 2.00
N PRO A 157 3.15 14.53 3.25
CA PRO A 157 1.87 14.01 3.72
C PRO A 157 0.72 14.70 2.98
N THR A 158 -0.37 13.95 2.84
CA THR A 158 -1.70 14.44 2.46
C THR A 158 -2.39 15.17 3.60
#